data_AF-A0A0L7RHW3-F1
#
_entry.id   AF-A0A0L7RHW3-F1
#
_cell.length_a   1.000
_cell.length_b   1.000
_cell.length_c   1.000
_cell.angle_alpha   90.00
_cell.angle_beta   90.00
_cell.angle_gamma   90.00
#
_symmetry.space_group_name_H-M   'P 1'
#
loop_
_entity.id
_entity.type
_entity.pdbx_description
1 polymer ?
#
loop_
_entity_poly.entity_id
_entity_poly.type
_entity_poly.pdbx_seq_one_letter_code
_entity_poly.pdbx_strand_id
1 'polypeptide(L)'
;LIDPGVKAYQPIKGRPNIIMFVGLQGSGKTTTCTKLAYHYLKKNWKACLVCADTFRAGAYDQIKQNATKARIPFYGSYTEVDPVTIAQDGVEMFKKEGYEIIIVDTSGRHKQEESLFEEMLQVANAIQPDNIIFVMDATIGQACEAQAKAFKERVNVGSIIITKLDGHAKGGGALSAVAATQSPVIFVGTGEHIDDLEPFKTKPFISKLLGMGDIEGLIDKVNELNLDDNEELLEKIKHGQFTLRDMYEQFQNIMKMGPFSQLMGMIPGFSQDFMSKGTEQESMARLKRLMTIMDSMNDAELDNRDGAKLFSKQPGRIVRVAQGSGMTEKEVKDLITQYTKFAAVVKKMGGIKGLFKAGDMTKSINSTQMAKLNHQMAKMMDPRVLQQMG
;
A
#
# COMPACT_ATOMS: atom_id res chain seq x y z
N LEU A 1 22.35 4.21 -11.10
CA LEU A 1 21.81 5.59 -11.17
C LEU A 1 20.81 5.85 -10.06
N ILE A 2 19.76 5.04 -9.87
CA ILE A 2 18.83 5.25 -8.76
C ILE A 2 19.31 4.69 -7.41
N ASP A 3 20.24 3.73 -7.45
CA ASP A 3 21.00 3.31 -6.27
C ASP A 3 22.35 4.05 -6.29
N PRO A 4 22.60 4.96 -5.33
CA PRO A 4 23.87 5.68 -5.23
C PRO A 4 24.98 4.85 -4.55
N GLY A 5 24.70 3.62 -4.10
CA GLY A 5 25.65 2.80 -3.33
C GLY A 5 25.89 3.31 -1.89
N VAL A 6 25.16 4.35 -1.49
CA VAL A 6 25.18 4.91 -0.12
C VAL A 6 24.06 4.27 0.67
N LYS A 7 24.39 3.72 1.85
CA LYS A 7 23.39 3.16 2.75
C LYS A 7 22.47 4.25 3.29
N ALA A 8 21.16 3.97 3.27
CA ALA A 8 20.17 4.82 3.90
C ALA A 8 20.47 5.00 5.40
N TYR A 9 20.16 6.18 5.93
CA TYR A 9 20.21 6.44 7.36
C TYR A 9 19.33 5.45 8.11
N GLN A 10 19.87 4.82 9.15
CA GLN A 10 19.14 3.91 10.01
C GLN A 10 18.96 4.55 11.40
N PRO A 11 17.72 4.81 11.83
CA PRO A 11 17.46 5.29 13.18
C PRO A 11 17.97 4.29 14.23
N ILE A 12 18.47 4.81 15.34
CA ILE A 12 19.01 4.00 16.44
C ILE A 12 18.03 4.04 17.61
N LYS A 13 17.66 2.85 18.12
CA LYS A 13 16.77 2.67 19.28
C LYS A 13 17.41 3.27 20.55
N GLY A 14 16.57 3.79 21.44
CA GLY A 14 17.02 4.29 22.75
C GLY A 14 17.73 5.65 22.73
N ARG A 15 17.79 6.33 21.58
CA ARG A 15 18.25 7.73 21.47
C ARG A 15 17.28 8.55 20.61
N PRO A 16 17.26 9.88 20.74
CA PRO A 16 16.48 10.73 19.84
C PRO A 16 17.15 10.76 18.47
N ASN A 17 16.37 10.48 17.43
CA ASN A 17 16.75 10.60 16.03
C ASN A 17 15.93 11.74 15.43
N ILE A 18 16.61 12.83 15.07
CA ILE A 18 15.99 14.06 14.59
C ILE A 18 15.99 14.04 13.06
N ILE A 19 14.79 14.10 12.47
CA ILE A 19 14.60 13.98 11.03
C ILE A 19 13.94 15.25 10.52
N MET A 20 14.65 16.01 9.70
CA MET A 20 14.15 17.26 9.12
C MET A 20 13.66 17.03 7.70
N PHE A 21 12.43 17.47 7.39
CA PHE A 21 11.84 17.35 6.07
C PHE A 21 11.99 18.65 5.29
N VAL A 22 12.54 18.55 4.07
CA VAL A 22 12.73 19.68 3.17
C VAL A 22 12.20 19.36 1.78
N GLY A 23 11.96 20.38 0.97
CA GLY A 23 11.47 20.21 -0.39
C GLY A 23 10.50 21.30 -0.83
N LEU A 24 10.10 21.23 -2.09
CA LEU A 24 9.28 22.26 -2.72
C LEU A 24 7.91 22.39 -2.08
N GLN A 25 7.26 23.53 -2.32
CA GLN A 25 5.84 23.69 -2.05
C GLN A 25 5.03 22.65 -2.84
N GLY A 26 4.05 22.03 -2.18
CA GLY A 26 3.19 21.03 -2.82
C GLY A 26 3.81 19.65 -3.05
N SER A 27 5.06 19.40 -2.63
CA SER A 27 5.70 18.07 -2.77
C SER A 27 5.18 17.00 -1.81
N GLY A 28 4.29 17.37 -0.88
CA GLY A 28 3.66 16.45 0.07
C GLY A 28 4.36 16.29 1.42
N LYS A 29 5.31 17.17 1.78
CA LYS A 29 6.08 17.12 3.06
C LYS A 29 5.20 16.83 4.28
N THR A 30 4.24 17.69 4.60
CA THR A 30 3.38 17.55 5.78
C THR A 30 2.64 16.21 5.86
N THR A 31 2.12 15.74 4.72
CA THR A 31 1.46 14.43 4.64
C THR A 31 2.49 13.32 4.88
N THR A 32 3.64 13.37 4.21
CA THR A 32 4.72 12.39 4.36
C THR A 32 5.30 12.35 5.77
N CYS A 33 5.42 13.50 6.47
CA CYS A 33 5.84 13.56 7.87
C CYS A 33 4.92 12.70 8.74
N THR A 34 3.60 12.87 8.57
CA THR A 34 2.60 12.09 9.33
C THR A 34 2.70 10.60 8.99
N LYS A 35 2.80 10.24 7.70
CA LYS A 35 2.93 8.85 7.27
C LYS A 35 4.20 8.19 7.82
N LEU A 36 5.33 8.91 7.81
CA LEU A 36 6.60 8.39 8.32
C LEU A 36 6.53 8.18 9.83
N ALA A 37 5.97 9.14 10.57
CA ALA A 37 5.75 9.01 12.01
C ALA A 37 4.84 7.80 12.33
N TYR A 38 3.77 7.62 11.56
CA TYR A 38 2.86 6.48 11.70
C TYR A 38 3.53 5.13 11.38
N HIS A 39 4.36 5.08 10.33
CA HIS A 39 5.17 3.91 9.99
C HIS A 39 6.11 3.49 11.12
N TYR A 40 6.78 4.44 11.76
CA TYR A 40 7.63 4.16 12.91
C TYR A 40 6.83 3.78 14.16
N LEU A 41 5.66 4.39 14.38
CA LEU A 41 4.75 4.02 15.47
C LEU A 41 4.31 2.55 15.35
N LYS A 42 3.94 2.09 14.15
CA LYS A 42 3.65 0.68 13.85
C LYS A 42 4.80 -0.27 14.16
N LYS A 43 6.04 0.23 14.09
CA LYS A 43 7.27 -0.52 14.44
C LYS A 43 7.68 -0.34 15.90
N ASN A 44 6.75 0.07 16.78
CA ASN A 44 6.97 0.29 18.21
C ASN A 44 8.06 1.32 18.53
N TRP A 45 8.19 2.37 17.72
CA TRP A 45 9.00 3.55 18.06
C TRP A 45 8.14 4.64 18.68
N LYS A 46 8.72 5.38 19.63
CA LYS A 46 8.11 6.63 20.10
C LYS A 46 8.36 7.74 19.09
N ALA A 47 7.39 7.97 18.20
CA ALA A 47 7.46 8.98 17.15
C ALA A 47 6.59 10.21 17.48
N CYS A 48 7.07 11.40 17.09
CA CYS A 48 6.37 12.66 17.25
C CYS A 48 6.60 13.59 16.05
N LEU A 49 5.78 14.64 15.96
CA LEU A 49 5.80 15.63 14.89
C LEU A 49 6.06 17.03 15.45
N VAL A 50 6.88 17.81 14.77
CA VAL A 50 7.11 19.23 15.05
C VAL A 50 6.78 20.02 13.81
N CYS A 51 5.81 20.93 13.90
CA CYS A 51 5.38 21.80 12.81
C CYS A 51 6.16 23.12 12.84
N ALA A 52 7.21 23.21 12.02
CA ALA A 52 8.00 24.44 11.81
C ALA A 52 7.66 25.13 10.47
N ASP A 53 6.48 24.85 9.90
CA ASP A 53 5.91 25.60 8.76
C ASP A 53 5.08 26.78 9.30
N THR A 54 5.73 27.93 9.51
CA THR A 54 5.08 29.17 9.99
C THR A 54 4.54 30.05 8.86
N PHE A 55 4.94 29.77 7.61
CA PHE A 55 4.60 30.60 6.46
C PHE A 55 3.22 30.30 5.90
N ARG A 56 2.85 29.01 5.83
CA ARG A 56 1.59 28.59 5.21
C ARG A 56 0.44 28.65 6.23
N ALA A 57 -0.59 29.42 5.89
CA ALA A 57 -1.84 29.45 6.65
C ALA A 57 -2.44 28.04 6.80
N GLY A 58 -2.76 27.65 8.04
CA GLY A 58 -3.34 26.35 8.36
C GLY A 58 -2.37 25.15 8.28
N ALA A 59 -1.05 25.37 8.12
CA ALA A 59 -0.08 24.28 8.15
C ALA A 59 -0.09 23.54 9.50
N TYR A 60 -0.12 24.29 10.60
CA TYR A 60 -0.23 23.70 11.94
C TYR A 60 -1.55 22.95 12.13
N ASP A 61 -2.68 23.49 11.67
CA ASP A 61 -3.98 22.80 11.73
C ASP A 61 -3.99 21.51 10.89
N GLN A 62 -3.29 21.49 9.75
CA GLN A 62 -3.14 20.29 8.93
C GLN A 62 -2.35 19.21 9.68
N ILE A 63 -1.21 19.54 10.30
CA ILE A 63 -0.47 18.59 11.14
C ILE A 63 -1.33 18.12 12.30
N LYS A 64 -1.98 19.04 13.01
CA LYS A 64 -2.85 18.74 14.15
C LYS A 64 -3.93 17.74 13.78
N GLN A 65 -4.64 17.94 12.66
CA GLN A 65 -5.68 17.01 12.20
C GLN A 65 -5.10 15.64 11.85
N ASN A 66 -4.00 15.61 11.11
CA ASN A 66 -3.36 14.37 10.67
C ASN A 66 -2.80 13.57 11.85
N ALA A 67 -2.07 14.24 12.74
CA ALA A 67 -1.47 13.67 13.94
C ALA A 67 -2.54 13.16 14.91
N THR A 68 -3.65 13.89 15.09
CA THR A 68 -4.78 13.45 15.94
C THR A 68 -5.41 12.16 15.39
N LYS A 69 -5.67 12.08 14.08
CA LYS A 69 -6.20 10.87 13.44
C LYS A 69 -5.26 9.67 13.63
N ALA A 70 -3.95 9.92 13.58
CA ALA A 70 -2.91 8.92 13.71
C ALA A 70 -2.53 8.58 15.17
N ARG A 71 -3.04 9.34 16.14
CA ARG A 71 -2.62 9.31 17.56
C ARG A 71 -1.12 9.56 17.75
N ILE A 72 -0.57 10.48 16.97
CA ILE A 72 0.83 10.89 17.03
C ILE A 72 0.93 12.21 17.82
N PRO A 73 1.78 12.28 18.85
CA PRO A 73 2.08 13.52 19.56
C PRO A 73 2.68 14.57 18.61
N PHE A 74 2.24 15.82 18.73
CA PHE A 74 2.68 16.90 17.86
C PHE A 74 2.95 18.19 18.64
N TYR A 75 3.88 18.99 18.14
CA TYR A 75 4.23 20.33 18.63
C TYR A 75 4.14 21.35 17.51
N GLY A 76 3.77 22.58 17.86
CA GLY A 76 3.75 23.73 16.98
C GLY A 76 3.10 24.91 17.68
N SER A 77 3.11 26.08 17.04
CA SER A 77 2.61 27.32 17.62
C SER A 77 1.69 28.06 16.65
N TYR A 78 0.64 28.68 17.20
CA TYR A 78 -0.21 29.61 16.45
C TYR A 78 0.32 31.05 16.50
N THR A 79 1.16 31.36 17.49
CA THR A 79 1.58 32.74 17.80
C THR A 79 3.04 32.99 17.49
N GLU A 80 3.89 31.96 17.59
CA GLU A 80 5.29 32.07 17.25
C GLU A 80 5.45 32.07 15.72
N VAL A 81 6.23 33.02 15.23
CA VAL A 81 6.45 33.25 13.80
C VAL A 81 7.80 32.71 13.35
N ASP A 82 8.76 32.60 14.27
CA ASP A 82 10.10 32.09 13.99
C ASP A 82 10.12 30.54 13.97
N PRO A 83 10.37 29.92 12.81
CA PRO A 83 10.45 28.47 12.72
C PRO A 83 11.67 27.89 13.44
N VAL A 84 12.73 28.67 13.69
CA VAL A 84 13.92 28.20 14.43
C VAL A 84 13.54 27.94 15.88
N THR A 85 12.90 28.92 16.53
CA THR A 85 12.40 28.80 17.91
C THR A 85 11.43 27.63 18.05
N ILE A 86 10.44 27.50 17.16
CA ILE A 86 9.47 26.38 17.20
C ILE A 86 10.15 25.02 17.04
N ALA A 87 11.11 24.91 16.11
CA ALA A 87 11.82 23.66 15.88
C ALA A 87 12.70 23.28 17.09
N GLN A 88 13.41 24.24 17.68
CA GLN A 88 14.23 24.02 18.88
C GLN A 88 13.38 23.56 20.07
N ASP A 89 12.34 24.33 20.41
CA ASP A 89 11.49 24.03 21.56
C ASP A 89 10.79 22.68 21.42
N GLY A 90 10.26 22.38 20.23
CA GLY A 90 9.60 21.11 19.96
C GLY A 90 10.55 19.91 20.05
N VAL A 91 11.75 20.05 19.48
CA VAL A 91 12.78 19.00 19.58
C VAL A 91 13.24 18.81 21.02
N GLU A 92 13.44 19.89 21.78
CA GLU A 92 13.86 19.81 23.17
C GLU A 92 12.79 19.19 24.08
N MET A 93 11.52 19.58 23.91
CA MET A 93 10.38 18.99 24.61
C MET A 93 10.34 17.48 24.39
N PHE A 94 10.36 17.01 23.14
CA PHE A 94 10.27 15.59 22.84
C PHE A 94 11.52 14.80 23.22
N LYS A 95 12.70 15.41 23.21
CA LYS A 95 13.91 14.82 23.80
C LYS A 95 13.73 14.58 25.30
N LYS A 96 13.21 15.56 26.04
CA LYS A 96 12.95 15.45 27.49
C LYS A 96 11.90 14.38 27.82
N GLU A 97 10.88 14.22 26.96
CA GLU A 97 9.84 13.19 27.11
C GLU A 97 10.29 11.79 26.63
N GLY A 98 11.50 11.66 26.11
CA GLY A 98 12.08 10.37 25.71
C GLY A 98 11.51 9.81 24.41
N TYR A 99 11.17 10.67 23.45
CA TYR A 99 10.83 10.25 22.09
C TYR A 99 12.08 9.86 21.31
N GLU A 100 11.94 8.84 20.47
CA GLU A 100 13.03 8.26 19.70
C GLU A 100 13.07 8.79 18.27
N ILE A 101 11.92 9.13 17.68
CA ILE A 101 11.81 9.62 16.30
C ILE A 101 11.13 11.00 16.34
N ILE A 102 11.90 12.05 16.10
CA ILE A 102 11.41 13.43 16.11
C ILE A 102 11.42 13.95 14.67
N ILE A 103 10.23 14.10 14.08
CA ILE A 103 10.09 14.53 12.69
C ILE A 103 9.70 16.01 12.63
N VAL A 104 10.55 16.83 12.00
CA VAL A 104 10.38 18.27 11.84
C VAL A 104 9.88 18.57 10.43
N ASP A 105 8.64 19.06 10.30
CA ASP A 105 8.05 19.54 9.05
C ASP A 105 8.38 21.01 8.85
N THR A 106 9.05 21.35 7.74
CA THR A 106 9.34 22.75 7.40
C THR A 106 8.41 23.26 6.29
N SER A 107 8.36 24.58 6.14
CA SER A 107 7.74 25.23 4.99
C SER A 107 8.29 24.71 3.66
N GLY A 108 7.45 24.76 2.61
CA GLY A 108 7.87 24.46 1.24
C GLY A 108 8.62 25.62 0.62
N ARG A 109 9.76 25.36 -0.02
CA ARG A 109 10.68 26.40 -0.48
C ARG A 109 10.89 26.33 -1.99
N HIS A 110 10.79 27.46 -2.69
CA HIS A 110 11.11 27.56 -4.11
C HIS A 110 12.59 27.92 -4.29
N LYS A 111 13.26 27.43 -5.36
CA LYS A 111 14.70 27.61 -5.59
C LYS A 111 15.13 29.09 -5.68
N GLN A 112 14.20 29.99 -5.99
CA GLN A 112 14.46 31.40 -6.27
C GLN A 112 14.50 32.29 -5.00
N GLU A 113 14.25 31.74 -3.82
CA GLU A 113 14.16 32.51 -2.58
C GLU A 113 15.37 32.22 -1.66
N GLU A 114 16.45 32.98 -1.82
CA GLU A 114 17.68 32.83 -1.03
C GLU A 114 17.43 32.98 0.48
N SER A 115 16.56 33.93 0.86
CA SER A 115 16.17 34.17 2.26
C SER A 115 15.57 32.94 2.91
N LEU A 116 14.74 32.18 2.18
CA LEU A 116 14.19 30.93 2.66
C LEU A 116 15.25 29.83 2.75
N PHE A 117 16.26 29.76 1.88
CA PHE A 117 17.33 28.78 2.08
C PHE A 117 18.15 29.06 3.34
N GLU A 118 18.31 30.32 3.68
CA GLU A 118 19.04 30.76 4.87
C GLU A 118 18.29 30.38 6.15
N GLU A 119 16.98 30.62 6.21
CA GLU A 119 16.12 30.19 7.33
C GLU A 119 16.15 28.65 7.50
N MET A 120 16.12 27.89 6.41
CA MET A 120 16.24 26.43 6.46
C MET A 120 17.57 26.00 7.10
N LEU A 121 18.67 26.66 6.73
CA LEU A 121 19.99 26.39 7.27
C LEU A 121 20.05 26.76 8.76
N GLN A 122 19.42 27.86 9.16
CA GLN A 122 19.31 28.25 10.57
C GLN A 122 18.56 27.20 11.38
N VAL A 123 17.41 26.71 10.89
CA VAL A 123 16.65 25.62 11.51
C VAL A 123 17.51 24.35 11.63
N ALA A 124 18.21 23.96 10.55
CA ALA A 124 19.06 22.78 10.55
C ALA A 124 20.23 22.89 11.55
N ASN A 125 20.88 24.06 11.62
CA ASN A 125 21.97 24.31 12.57
C ASN A 125 21.48 24.30 14.02
N ALA A 126 20.27 24.81 14.24
CA ALA A 126 19.64 24.90 15.55
C ALA A 126 19.25 23.53 16.12
N ILE A 127 18.67 22.64 15.31
CA ILE A 127 18.17 21.33 15.77
C ILE A 127 19.18 20.18 15.58
N GLN A 128 20.20 20.38 14.73
CA GLN A 128 21.22 19.39 14.37
C GLN A 128 20.59 18.03 13.94
N PRO A 129 19.88 17.98 12.81
CA PRO A 129 19.17 16.79 12.39
C PRO A 129 20.14 15.65 12.04
N ASP A 130 19.85 14.42 12.49
CA ASP A 130 20.60 13.22 12.11
C ASP A 130 20.40 12.87 10.63
N ASN A 131 19.22 13.17 10.09
CA ASN A 131 18.89 12.97 8.69
C ASN A 131 18.03 14.11 8.15
N ILE A 132 18.38 14.61 6.97
CA ILE A 132 17.57 15.57 6.22
C ILE A 132 16.97 14.84 5.02
N ILE A 133 15.64 14.78 4.98
CA ILE A 133 14.88 14.10 3.93
C ILE A 133 14.40 15.13 2.91
N PHE A 134 14.84 14.99 1.66
CA PHE A 134 14.28 15.74 0.54
C PHE A 134 13.05 15.03 -0.01
N VAL A 135 11.88 15.67 0.15
CA VAL A 135 10.61 15.17 -0.38
C VAL A 135 10.36 15.77 -1.75
N MET A 136 10.25 14.90 -2.75
CA MET A 136 9.97 15.28 -4.13
C MET A 136 8.69 14.63 -4.63
N ASP A 137 8.01 15.33 -5.54
CA ASP A 137 6.82 14.83 -6.24
C ASP A 137 7.25 14.06 -7.51
N ALA A 138 6.68 12.86 -7.72
CA ALA A 138 6.96 12.02 -8.87
C ALA A 138 6.64 12.68 -10.23
N THR A 139 5.76 13.68 -10.25
CA THR A 139 5.40 14.44 -11.47
C THR A 139 6.49 15.43 -11.89
N ILE A 140 7.43 15.75 -11.01
CA ILE A 140 8.53 16.68 -11.33
C ILE A 140 9.42 16.04 -12.39
N GLY A 141 9.47 16.67 -13.56
CA GLY A 141 10.32 16.27 -14.67
C GLY A 141 11.77 16.74 -14.51
N GLN A 142 12.35 17.28 -15.58
CA GLN A 142 13.77 17.64 -15.63
C GLN A 142 14.19 18.73 -14.63
N ALA A 143 13.26 19.57 -14.18
CA ALA A 143 13.52 20.60 -13.17
C ALA A 143 13.98 20.01 -11.81
N CYS A 144 13.75 18.71 -11.57
CA CYS A 144 14.12 18.03 -10.34
C CYS A 144 15.63 18.11 -10.06
N GLU A 145 16.47 17.97 -11.09
CA GLU A 145 17.94 17.96 -10.94
C GLU A 145 18.44 19.26 -10.32
N ALA A 146 18.03 20.40 -10.91
CA ALA A 146 18.45 21.72 -10.47
C ALA A 146 17.96 22.06 -9.06
N GLN A 147 16.80 21.54 -8.66
CA GLN A 147 16.22 21.73 -7.33
C GLN A 147 16.95 20.86 -6.30
N ALA A 148 17.07 19.57 -6.57
CA ALA A 148 17.77 18.62 -5.70
C ALA A 148 19.22 19.06 -5.43
N LYS A 149 19.93 19.54 -6.46
CA LYS A 149 21.27 20.11 -6.34
C LYS A 149 21.31 21.34 -5.42
N ALA A 150 20.36 22.27 -5.58
CA ALA A 150 20.30 23.47 -4.75
C ALA A 150 20.03 23.15 -3.26
N PHE A 151 19.17 22.18 -2.97
CA PHE A 151 18.98 21.70 -1.60
C PHE A 151 20.25 21.04 -1.06
N LYS A 152 20.91 20.18 -1.84
CA LYS A 152 22.13 19.48 -1.40
C LYS A 152 23.31 20.44 -1.14
N GLU A 153 23.43 21.51 -1.91
CA GLU A 153 24.49 22.52 -1.74
C GLU A 153 24.28 23.37 -0.48
N ARG A 154 23.03 23.56 -0.05
CA ARG A 154 22.69 24.41 1.12
C ARG A 154 22.53 23.61 2.41
N VAL A 155 21.97 22.42 2.33
CA VAL A 155 21.76 21.51 3.48
C VAL A 155 22.19 20.09 3.13
N ASN A 156 22.71 19.37 4.11
CA ASN A 156 23.18 18.01 3.90
C ASN A 156 22.00 17.02 3.80
N VAL A 157 21.34 17.00 2.65
CA VAL A 157 20.30 15.99 2.32
C VAL A 157 20.91 14.60 2.42
N GLY A 158 20.36 13.75 3.28
CA GLY A 158 20.83 12.39 3.52
C GLY A 158 19.92 11.31 2.93
N SER A 159 18.67 11.65 2.59
CA SER A 159 17.71 10.70 2.02
C SER A 159 16.65 11.39 1.16
N ILE A 160 16.01 10.63 0.28
CA ILE A 160 14.95 11.12 -0.61
C ILE A 160 13.66 10.32 -0.36
N ILE A 161 12.51 11.00 -0.36
CA ILE A 161 11.20 10.36 -0.46
C ILE A 161 10.49 10.87 -1.72
N ILE A 162 9.94 9.95 -2.50
CA ILE A 162 9.16 10.25 -3.70
C ILE A 162 7.68 10.14 -3.37
N THR A 163 6.89 11.17 -3.60
CA THR A 163 5.45 11.18 -3.36
C THR A 163 4.65 11.10 -4.67
N LYS A 164 3.34 10.88 -4.56
CA LYS A 164 2.39 10.86 -5.67
C LYS A 164 2.68 9.81 -6.76
N LEU A 165 3.20 8.63 -6.38
CA LEU A 165 3.43 7.52 -7.30
C LEU A 165 2.18 6.67 -7.62
N ASP A 166 1.04 7.03 -7.05
CA ASP A 166 -0.30 6.57 -7.41
C ASP A 166 -0.80 7.17 -8.74
N GLY A 167 -0.27 8.32 -9.14
CA GLY A 167 -0.61 8.94 -10.42
C GLY A 167 0.02 8.24 -11.64
N HIS A 168 -0.25 8.81 -12.83
CA HIS A 168 0.38 8.37 -14.09
C HIS A 168 1.85 8.78 -14.23
N ALA A 169 2.44 9.37 -13.19
CA ALA A 169 3.81 9.83 -13.22
C ALA A 169 4.76 8.64 -13.17
N LYS A 170 5.66 8.58 -14.15
CA LYS A 170 6.68 7.53 -14.24
C LYS A 170 7.82 7.68 -13.20
N GLY A 171 7.89 8.81 -12.49
CA GLY A 171 8.90 9.03 -11.45
C GLY A 171 10.32 9.30 -11.99
N GLY A 172 10.46 9.68 -13.27
CA GLY A 172 11.77 9.90 -13.89
C GLY A 172 12.65 10.94 -13.18
N GLY A 173 12.04 11.94 -12.53
CA GLY A 173 12.78 12.93 -11.73
C GLY A 173 13.55 12.32 -10.55
N ALA A 174 13.15 11.15 -10.05
CA ALA A 174 13.85 10.48 -8.96
C ALA A 174 15.29 10.11 -9.34
N LEU A 175 15.50 9.71 -10.59
CA LEU A 175 16.85 9.42 -11.13
C LEU A 175 17.72 10.69 -11.08
N SER A 176 17.17 11.82 -11.48
CA SER A 176 17.84 13.12 -11.45
C SER A 176 18.15 13.58 -10.03
N ALA A 177 17.22 13.38 -9.08
CA ALA A 177 17.42 13.74 -7.68
C ALA A 177 18.52 12.90 -7.03
N VAL A 178 18.54 11.58 -7.25
CA VAL A 178 19.60 10.70 -6.75
C VAL A 178 20.95 11.06 -7.38
N ALA A 179 20.99 11.30 -8.70
CA ALA A 179 22.21 11.69 -9.38
C ALA A 179 22.79 13.03 -8.86
N ALA A 180 21.91 14.01 -8.57
CA ALA A 180 22.32 15.32 -8.07
C ALA A 180 22.72 15.31 -6.59
N THR A 181 22.01 14.56 -5.74
CA THR A 181 22.22 14.57 -4.29
C THR A 181 23.15 13.46 -3.78
N GLN A 182 23.38 12.43 -4.58
CA GLN A 182 24.05 11.18 -4.17
C GLN A 182 23.41 10.54 -2.92
N SER A 183 22.12 10.80 -2.69
CA SER A 183 21.37 10.34 -1.51
C SER A 183 20.38 9.24 -1.90
N PRO A 184 20.25 8.17 -1.09
CA PRO A 184 19.37 7.05 -1.41
C PRO A 184 17.89 7.44 -1.26
N VAL A 185 17.05 6.86 -2.10
CA VAL A 185 15.58 6.90 -1.91
C VAL A 185 15.21 5.88 -0.84
N ILE A 186 14.47 6.30 0.18
CA ILE A 186 14.14 5.46 1.34
C ILE A 186 12.68 5.01 1.36
N PHE A 187 11.75 5.86 0.88
CA PHE A 187 10.33 5.56 0.84
C PHE A 187 9.67 6.13 -0.42
N VAL A 188 8.52 5.56 -0.74
CA VAL A 188 7.61 6.02 -1.77
C VAL A 188 6.20 6.21 -1.22
N GLY A 189 5.59 7.35 -1.53
CA GLY A 189 4.18 7.62 -1.24
C GLY A 189 3.30 7.19 -2.40
N THR A 190 2.39 6.26 -2.13
CA THR A 190 1.55 5.56 -3.13
C THR A 190 0.06 5.89 -3.01
N GLY A 191 -0.28 7.04 -2.41
CA GLY A 191 -1.66 7.49 -2.23
C GLY A 191 -1.77 8.59 -1.18
N GLU A 192 -3.00 8.90 -0.77
CA GLU A 192 -3.28 9.97 0.21
C GLU A 192 -3.52 9.44 1.63
N HIS A 193 -3.85 8.15 1.79
CA HIS A 193 -4.11 7.57 3.11
C HIS A 193 -2.82 7.47 3.93
N ILE A 194 -2.98 7.41 5.25
CA ILE A 194 -1.86 7.40 6.19
C ILE A 194 -0.96 6.15 6.03
N ASP A 195 -1.56 5.07 5.55
CA ASP A 195 -0.91 3.79 5.28
C ASP A 195 -0.19 3.73 3.93
N ASP A 196 -0.42 4.71 3.05
CA ASP A 196 0.12 4.70 1.68
C ASP A 196 1.56 5.26 1.64
N LEU A 197 2.45 4.64 2.42
CA LEU A 197 3.89 4.88 2.43
C LEU A 197 4.63 3.55 2.48
N GLU A 198 5.35 3.24 1.40
CA GLU A 198 6.03 1.96 1.23
C GLU A 198 7.55 2.15 1.19
N PRO A 199 8.35 1.22 1.74
CA PRO A 199 9.80 1.24 1.59
C PRO A 199 10.21 1.21 0.12
N PHE A 200 11.18 2.04 -0.26
CA PHE A 200 11.65 2.06 -1.64
C PHE A 200 12.44 0.79 -1.97
N LYS A 201 12.09 0.16 -3.09
CA LYS A 201 12.83 -0.97 -3.68
C LYS A 201 13.17 -0.65 -5.13
N THR A 202 14.45 -0.66 -5.44
CA THR A 202 15.00 -0.26 -6.74
C THR A 202 14.43 -1.08 -7.90
N LYS A 203 14.35 -2.41 -7.75
CA LYS A 203 13.90 -3.31 -8.81
C LYS A 203 12.42 -3.10 -9.19
N PRO A 204 11.45 -3.16 -8.25
CA PRO A 204 10.05 -2.77 -8.48
C PRO A 204 9.89 -1.43 -9.20
N PHE A 205 10.62 -0.42 -8.72
CA PHE A 205 10.54 0.93 -9.27
C PHE A 205 11.02 0.98 -10.73
N ILE A 206 12.14 0.34 -11.04
CA ILE A 206 12.66 0.26 -12.41
C ILE A 206 11.69 -0.53 -13.32
N SER A 207 11.12 -1.63 -12.81
CA SER A 207 10.14 -2.43 -13.55
C SER A 207 8.94 -1.55 -13.93
N LYS A 208 8.35 -0.84 -12.96
CA LYS A 208 7.23 0.10 -13.18
C LYS A 208 7.61 1.22 -14.15
N LEU A 209 8.83 1.78 -14.03
CA LEU A 209 9.35 2.82 -14.92
C LEU A 209 9.44 2.32 -16.38
N LEU A 210 9.85 1.06 -16.58
CA LEU A 210 9.96 0.39 -17.87
C LEU A 210 8.62 -0.15 -18.40
N GLY A 211 7.53 -0.06 -17.61
CA GLY A 211 6.22 -0.61 -17.97
C GLY A 211 6.13 -2.13 -17.81
N MET A 212 7.12 -2.75 -17.17
CA MET A 212 7.11 -4.15 -16.77
C MET A 212 6.46 -4.18 -15.37
N GLY A 213 5.29 -4.79 -15.22
CA GLY A 213 4.55 -4.74 -13.93
C GLY A 213 5.38 -5.19 -12.71
N ASP A 214 4.95 -4.80 -11.51
CA ASP A 214 5.67 -5.07 -10.26
C ASP A 214 5.34 -6.46 -9.68
N ILE A 215 6.12 -7.46 -10.08
CA ILE A 215 5.95 -8.85 -9.61
C ILE A 215 6.60 -9.07 -8.23
N GLU A 216 7.69 -8.37 -7.90
CA GLU A 216 8.39 -8.54 -6.62
C GLU A 216 7.65 -7.85 -5.45
N GLY A 217 7.13 -6.64 -5.64
CA GLY A 217 6.32 -5.95 -4.62
C GLY A 217 5.05 -6.72 -4.23
N LEU A 218 4.49 -7.48 -5.18
CA LEU A 218 3.40 -8.43 -4.95
C LEU A 218 3.79 -9.50 -3.93
N ILE A 219 4.96 -10.11 -4.11
CA ILE A 219 5.48 -11.18 -3.25
C ILE A 219 5.73 -10.63 -1.84
N ASP A 220 6.25 -9.41 -1.73
CA ASP A 220 6.50 -8.79 -0.44
C ASP A 220 5.21 -8.43 0.31
N LYS A 221 4.18 -7.93 -0.37
CA LYS A 221 2.87 -7.67 0.23
C LYS A 221 2.19 -8.98 0.66
N VAL A 222 2.36 -10.05 -0.12
CA VAL A 222 1.92 -11.41 0.23
C VAL A 222 2.69 -11.98 1.42
N ASN A 223 3.99 -11.68 1.55
CA ASN A 223 4.82 -12.11 2.68
C ASN A 223 4.52 -11.31 3.96
N GLU A 224 4.28 -9.99 3.87
CA GLU A 224 3.82 -9.18 5.01
C GLU A 224 2.46 -9.62 5.54
N LEU A 225 1.65 -10.27 4.69
CA LEU A 225 0.34 -10.77 5.04
C LEU A 225 0.35 -12.04 5.90
N ASN A 226 1.51 -12.66 6.20
CA ASN A 226 1.61 -13.88 7.02
C ASN A 226 0.42 -14.82 6.76
N LEU A 227 0.28 -15.30 5.53
CA LEU A 227 -0.79 -16.21 5.12
C LEU A 227 -0.72 -17.61 5.76
N ASP A 228 0.04 -17.76 6.85
CA ASP A 228 0.15 -18.98 7.65
C ASP A 228 -1.05 -19.19 8.59
N ASP A 229 -1.93 -18.20 8.77
CA ASP A 229 -3.07 -18.30 9.71
C ASP A 229 -4.37 -18.92 9.12
N ASN A 230 -4.36 -19.46 7.91
CA ASN A 230 -5.58 -20.01 7.28
C ASN A 230 -5.57 -21.54 7.11
N GLU A 231 -5.00 -22.29 8.06
CA GLU A 231 -5.16 -23.75 8.11
C GLU A 231 -6.64 -24.15 8.20
N GLU A 232 -7.47 -23.42 8.96
CA GLU A 232 -8.91 -23.67 9.05
C GLU A 232 -9.63 -23.43 7.72
N LEU A 233 -9.23 -22.41 6.97
CA LEU A 233 -9.81 -22.10 5.66
C LEU A 233 -9.42 -23.15 4.62
N LEU A 234 -8.18 -23.62 4.67
CA LEU A 234 -7.71 -24.76 3.87
C LEU A 234 -8.45 -26.06 4.23
N GLU A 235 -8.72 -26.33 5.51
CA GLU A 235 -9.53 -27.46 5.98
C GLU A 235 -10.99 -27.37 5.54
N LYS A 236 -11.64 -26.21 5.69
CA LYS A 236 -13.03 -25.98 5.25
C LYS A 236 -13.19 -26.12 3.73
N ILE A 237 -12.22 -25.61 2.96
CA ILE A 237 -12.18 -25.79 1.49
C ILE A 237 -11.93 -27.26 1.11
N LYS A 238 -11.05 -27.98 1.82
CA LYS A 238 -10.84 -29.43 1.62
C LYS A 238 -12.12 -30.23 1.86
N HIS A 239 -12.93 -29.83 2.84
CA HIS A 239 -14.20 -30.49 3.13
C HIS A 239 -15.38 -30.03 2.25
N GLY A 240 -15.14 -29.10 1.31
CA GLY A 240 -16.17 -28.60 0.39
C GLY A 240 -17.33 -27.87 1.09
N GLN A 241 -17.09 -27.36 2.29
CA GLN A 241 -18.07 -26.62 3.09
C GLN A 241 -17.77 -25.14 2.96
N PHE A 242 -18.61 -24.42 2.22
CA PHE A 242 -18.51 -22.98 2.03
C PHE A 242 -19.84 -22.36 2.47
N THR A 243 -19.81 -21.48 3.46
CA THR A 243 -20.98 -20.82 4.04
C THR A 243 -21.01 -19.33 3.68
N LEU A 244 -22.14 -18.65 3.98
CA LEU A 244 -22.25 -17.20 3.80
C LEU A 244 -21.31 -16.46 4.76
N ARG A 245 -21.05 -17.01 5.96
CA ARG A 245 -20.04 -16.46 6.88
C ARG A 245 -18.63 -16.53 6.31
N ASP A 246 -18.25 -17.65 5.70
CA ASP A 246 -16.92 -17.76 5.08
C ASP A 246 -16.78 -16.73 3.93
N MET A 247 -17.85 -16.48 3.17
CA MET A 247 -17.88 -15.41 2.16
C MET A 247 -17.72 -14.01 2.77
N TYR A 248 -18.34 -13.76 3.92
CA TYR A 248 -18.20 -12.51 4.67
C TYR A 248 -16.75 -12.28 5.11
N GLU A 249 -16.11 -13.31 5.69
CA GLU A 249 -14.71 -13.27 6.11
C GLU A 249 -13.78 -12.99 4.92
N GLN A 250 -14.04 -13.60 3.76
CA GLN A 250 -13.27 -13.30 2.55
C GLN A 250 -13.45 -11.85 2.09
N PHE A 251 -14.67 -11.31 2.09
CA PHE A 251 -14.88 -9.90 1.76
C PHE A 251 -14.21 -8.97 2.75
N GLN A 252 -14.23 -9.30 4.03
CA GLN A 252 -13.54 -8.53 5.07
C GLN A 252 -12.03 -8.55 4.86
N ASN A 253 -11.45 -9.70 4.50
CA ASN A 253 -10.03 -9.82 4.18
C ASN A 253 -9.65 -9.01 2.93
N ILE A 254 -10.47 -9.07 1.88
CA ILE A 254 -10.27 -8.24 0.68
C ILE A 254 -10.36 -6.76 1.02
N MET A 255 -11.30 -6.35 1.87
CA MET A 255 -11.42 -4.97 2.33
C MET A 255 -10.22 -4.51 3.19
N LYS A 256 -9.67 -5.40 4.02
CA LYS A 256 -8.45 -5.14 4.80
C LYS A 256 -7.20 -5.03 3.92
N MET A 257 -7.16 -5.75 2.80
CA MET A 257 -6.04 -5.76 1.85
C MET A 257 -5.98 -4.52 0.95
N GLY A 258 -7.04 -3.69 0.91
CA GLY A 258 -7.09 -2.49 0.06
C GLY A 258 -7.45 -2.80 -1.40
N PRO A 259 -7.27 -1.83 -2.33
CA PRO A 259 -7.73 -1.94 -3.73
C PRO A 259 -7.16 -3.15 -4.47
N PHE A 260 -7.99 -4.20 -4.60
CA PHE A 260 -7.65 -5.47 -5.24
C PHE A 260 -7.64 -5.41 -6.79
N SER A 261 -8.01 -4.27 -7.38
CA SER A 261 -8.03 -4.03 -8.83
C SER A 261 -6.63 -4.11 -9.44
N GLN A 262 -5.60 -3.59 -8.76
CA GLN A 262 -4.22 -3.64 -9.23
C GLN A 262 -3.68 -5.08 -9.31
N LEU A 263 -4.12 -5.95 -8.39
CA LEU A 263 -3.71 -7.36 -8.33
C LEU A 263 -4.38 -8.22 -9.42
N MET A 264 -5.66 -8.01 -9.70
CA MET A 264 -6.43 -8.83 -10.66
C MET A 264 -6.20 -8.44 -12.14
N GLY A 265 -5.82 -7.20 -12.41
CA GLY A 265 -5.50 -6.74 -13.78
C GLY A 265 -4.26 -7.42 -14.39
N MET A 266 -3.51 -8.19 -13.59
CA MET A 266 -2.23 -8.78 -13.98
C MET A 266 -2.26 -10.32 -14.12
N ILE A 267 -3.41 -10.97 -13.86
CA ILE A 267 -3.56 -12.44 -13.95
C ILE A 267 -4.12 -12.84 -15.33
N PRO A 268 -3.36 -13.56 -16.18
CA PRO A 268 -3.88 -14.05 -17.46
C PRO A 268 -5.02 -15.05 -17.24
N GLY A 269 -6.20 -14.79 -17.82
CA GLY A 269 -7.31 -15.75 -17.86
C GLY A 269 -8.40 -15.59 -16.80
N PHE A 270 -8.35 -14.58 -15.92
CA PHE A 270 -9.48 -14.26 -15.03
C PHE A 270 -10.52 -13.43 -15.80
N SER A 271 -11.73 -13.97 -15.97
CA SER A 271 -12.76 -13.45 -16.88
C SER A 271 -13.25 -12.04 -16.54
N GLN A 272 -13.42 -11.22 -17.59
CA GLN A 272 -13.98 -9.86 -17.59
C GLN A 272 -15.34 -9.68 -16.88
N ASP A 273 -16.11 -10.76 -16.67
CA ASP A 273 -17.48 -10.67 -16.13
C ASP A 273 -17.56 -10.27 -14.65
N PHE A 274 -16.48 -10.39 -13.88
CA PHE A 274 -16.43 -9.89 -12.50
C PHE A 274 -15.95 -8.43 -12.40
N MET A 275 -15.34 -7.92 -13.47
CA MET A 275 -14.86 -6.55 -13.60
C MET A 275 -15.88 -5.74 -14.40
N SER A 276 -16.96 -5.31 -13.76
CA SER A 276 -17.71 -4.17 -14.28
C SER A 276 -16.74 -3.00 -14.46
N LYS A 277 -16.85 -2.27 -15.57
CA LYS A 277 -16.08 -1.05 -15.91
C LYS A 277 -16.32 0.10 -14.90
N GLY A 278 -16.06 -0.13 -13.63
CA GLY A 278 -16.25 0.80 -12.53
C GLY A 278 -14.92 1.24 -11.94
N THR A 279 -14.94 2.37 -11.26
CA THR A 279 -13.76 2.89 -10.54
C THR A 279 -13.42 2.00 -9.33
N GLU A 280 -12.18 2.03 -8.86
CA GLU A 280 -11.71 1.18 -7.75
C GLU A 280 -12.51 1.41 -6.45
N GLN A 281 -12.91 2.66 -6.20
CA GLN A 281 -13.82 3.04 -5.12
C GLN A 281 -15.20 2.41 -5.25
N GLU A 282 -15.71 2.27 -6.48
CA GLU A 282 -17.02 1.69 -6.74
C GLU A 282 -17.05 0.19 -6.43
N SER A 283 -15.95 -0.51 -6.73
CA SER A 283 -15.79 -1.93 -6.39
C SER A 283 -15.77 -2.15 -4.87
N MET A 284 -15.05 -1.31 -4.12
CA MET A 284 -15.03 -1.36 -2.66
C MET A 284 -16.37 -0.98 -2.03
N ALA A 285 -17.04 0.04 -2.57
CA ALA A 285 -18.38 0.42 -2.16
C ALA A 285 -19.38 -0.72 -2.40
N ARG A 286 -19.24 -1.47 -3.50
CA ARG A 286 -20.07 -2.63 -3.80
C ARG A 286 -19.84 -3.78 -2.80
N LEU A 287 -18.59 -4.10 -2.47
CA LEU A 287 -18.28 -5.11 -1.45
C LEU A 287 -18.85 -4.72 -0.09
N LYS A 288 -18.70 -3.45 0.30
CA LYS A 288 -19.28 -2.93 1.55
C LYS A 288 -20.81 -3.06 1.58
N ARG A 289 -21.50 -2.78 0.46
CA ARG A 289 -22.96 -3.00 0.36
C ARG A 289 -23.34 -4.47 0.56
N LEU A 290 -22.59 -5.40 -0.05
CA LEU A 290 -22.85 -6.84 0.14
C LEU A 290 -22.65 -7.26 1.60
N MET A 291 -21.64 -6.71 2.28
CA MET A 291 -21.43 -6.95 3.72
C MET A 291 -22.58 -6.40 4.56
N THR A 292 -23.07 -5.19 4.28
CA THR A 292 -24.24 -4.63 4.99
C THR A 292 -25.51 -5.47 4.81
N ILE A 293 -25.70 -6.11 3.65
CA ILE A 293 -26.78 -7.08 3.44
C ILE A 293 -26.59 -8.31 4.32
N MET A 294 -25.37 -8.84 4.41
CA MET A 294 -25.04 -9.98 5.27
C MET A 294 -25.14 -9.65 6.77
N ASP A 295 -24.84 -8.42 7.18
CA ASP A 295 -25.02 -7.94 8.56
C ASP A 295 -26.50 -7.98 9.00
N SER A 296 -27.44 -7.98 8.05
CA SER A 296 -28.89 -8.11 8.31
C SER A 296 -29.39 -9.57 8.36
N MET A 297 -28.49 -10.54 8.14
CA MET A 297 -28.77 -11.97 8.27
C MET A 297 -28.53 -12.43 9.70
N ASN A 298 -29.16 -13.53 10.10
CA ASN A 298 -28.90 -14.14 11.41
C ASN A 298 -27.87 -15.29 11.30
N ASP A 299 -27.33 -15.73 12.43
CA ASP A 299 -26.33 -16.81 12.46
C ASP A 299 -26.83 -18.09 11.78
N ALA A 300 -28.11 -18.43 11.96
CA ALA A 300 -28.73 -19.58 11.30
C ALA A 300 -28.78 -19.47 9.76
N GLU A 301 -28.78 -18.26 9.21
CA GLU A 301 -28.70 -17.99 7.77
C GLU A 301 -27.25 -17.95 7.29
N LEU A 302 -26.34 -17.37 8.08
CA LEU A 302 -24.92 -17.23 7.74
C LEU A 302 -24.15 -18.54 7.81
N ASP A 303 -24.41 -19.36 8.83
CA ASP A 303 -23.70 -20.62 9.11
C ASP A 303 -24.33 -21.83 8.43
N ASN A 304 -25.40 -21.63 7.66
CA ASN A 304 -26.02 -22.72 6.93
C ASN A 304 -25.20 -23.10 5.70
N ARG A 305 -24.87 -24.39 5.59
CA ARG A 305 -24.17 -24.99 4.44
C ARG A 305 -24.87 -24.72 3.11
N ASP A 306 -26.20 -24.64 3.11
CA ASP A 306 -27.01 -24.27 1.95
C ASP A 306 -27.77 -22.97 2.21
N GLY A 307 -27.07 -21.90 2.62
CA GLY A 307 -27.66 -20.58 2.88
C GLY A 307 -28.65 -20.13 1.78
N ALA A 308 -28.28 -20.30 0.51
CA ALA A 308 -29.16 -20.01 -0.63
C ALA A 308 -30.53 -20.73 -0.57
N LYS A 309 -30.56 -21.99 -0.13
CA LYS A 309 -31.77 -22.82 -0.06
C LYS A 309 -32.71 -22.36 1.05
N LEU A 310 -32.19 -21.80 2.14
CA LEU A 310 -33.02 -21.22 3.21
C LEU A 310 -33.81 -20.01 2.70
N PHE A 311 -33.16 -19.12 1.95
CA PHE A 311 -33.82 -17.95 1.36
C PHE A 311 -34.82 -18.34 0.27
N SER A 312 -34.58 -19.43 -0.48
CA SER A 312 -35.57 -19.96 -1.42
C SER A 312 -36.78 -20.60 -0.73
N LYS A 313 -36.60 -21.28 0.41
CA LYS A 313 -37.69 -21.93 1.16
C LYS A 313 -38.56 -20.92 1.91
N GLN A 314 -37.97 -19.84 2.41
CA GLN A 314 -38.67 -18.82 3.20
C GLN A 314 -38.40 -17.43 2.62
N PRO A 315 -39.16 -17.01 1.59
CA PRO A 315 -38.98 -15.71 0.94
C PRO A 315 -39.13 -14.50 1.89
N GLY A 316 -39.87 -14.65 2.99
CA GLY A 316 -40.00 -13.61 4.02
C GLY A 316 -38.65 -13.18 4.64
N ARG A 317 -37.62 -14.03 4.59
CA ARG A 317 -36.25 -13.68 5.01
C ARG A 317 -35.62 -12.64 4.09
N ILE A 318 -35.90 -12.72 2.79
CA ILE A 318 -35.40 -11.76 1.79
C ILE A 318 -35.97 -10.37 2.08
N VAL A 319 -37.28 -10.30 2.36
CA VAL A 319 -37.96 -9.04 2.72
C VAL A 319 -37.36 -8.43 3.98
N ARG A 320 -37.15 -9.25 5.03
CA ARG A 320 -36.55 -8.80 6.29
C ARG A 320 -35.12 -8.26 6.09
N VAL A 321 -34.29 -9.00 5.36
CA VAL A 321 -32.89 -8.61 5.07
C VAL A 321 -32.84 -7.34 4.23
N ALA A 322 -33.72 -7.21 3.22
CA ALA A 322 -33.83 -6.00 2.40
C ALA A 322 -34.20 -4.77 3.26
N GLN A 323 -35.21 -4.91 4.13
CA GLN A 323 -35.61 -3.85 5.05
C GLN A 323 -34.52 -3.47 6.06
N GLY A 324 -33.82 -4.47 6.64
CA GLY A 324 -32.77 -4.24 7.63
C GLY A 324 -31.51 -3.59 7.05
N SER A 325 -31.19 -3.89 5.79
CA SER A 325 -30.02 -3.33 5.09
C SER A 325 -30.31 -2.05 4.31
N GLY A 326 -31.60 -1.66 4.19
CA GLY A 326 -32.03 -0.52 3.35
C GLY A 326 -31.88 -0.78 1.85
N MET A 327 -31.79 -2.04 1.43
CA MET A 327 -31.58 -2.47 0.04
C MET A 327 -32.87 -3.02 -0.57
N THR A 328 -32.88 -3.19 -1.88
CA THR A 328 -34.02 -3.80 -2.58
C THR A 328 -33.99 -5.32 -2.49
N GLU A 329 -35.16 -5.97 -2.57
CA GLU A 329 -35.23 -7.44 -2.62
C GLU A 329 -34.45 -8.04 -3.79
N LYS A 330 -34.33 -7.28 -4.89
CA LYS A 330 -33.54 -7.69 -6.06
C LYS A 330 -32.06 -7.82 -5.70
N GLU A 331 -31.50 -6.85 -4.98
CA GLU A 331 -30.10 -6.86 -4.57
C GLU A 331 -29.79 -8.04 -3.63
N VAL A 332 -30.72 -8.38 -2.73
CA VAL A 332 -30.59 -9.56 -1.86
C VAL A 332 -30.61 -10.86 -2.67
N LYS A 333 -31.50 -10.97 -3.67
CA LYS A 333 -31.55 -12.12 -4.60
C LYS A 333 -30.28 -12.21 -5.45
N ASP A 334 -29.74 -11.08 -5.89
CA ASP A 334 -28.50 -11.00 -6.65
C ASP A 334 -27.31 -11.47 -5.80
N LEU A 335 -27.24 -11.09 -4.52
CA LEU A 335 -26.24 -11.58 -3.56
C LEU A 335 -26.32 -13.10 -3.41
N ILE A 336 -27.52 -13.66 -3.22
CA ILE A 336 -27.70 -15.12 -3.08
C ILE A 336 -27.29 -15.85 -4.36
N THR A 337 -27.56 -15.27 -5.53
CA THR A 337 -27.14 -15.81 -6.82
C THR A 337 -25.62 -15.78 -6.98
N GLN A 338 -24.98 -14.68 -6.58
CA GLN A 338 -23.51 -14.56 -6.57
C GLN A 338 -22.88 -15.57 -5.60
N TYR A 339 -23.42 -15.71 -4.39
CA TYR A 339 -23.00 -16.74 -3.44
C TYR A 339 -23.10 -18.14 -4.04
N THR A 340 -24.20 -18.47 -4.71
CA THR A 340 -24.39 -19.81 -5.30
C THR A 340 -23.34 -20.11 -6.39
N LYS A 341 -23.03 -19.10 -7.22
CA LYS A 341 -21.96 -19.20 -8.23
C LYS A 341 -20.59 -19.38 -7.57
N PHE A 342 -20.31 -18.61 -6.51
CA PHE A 342 -19.05 -18.67 -5.79
C PHE A 342 -18.87 -20.02 -5.08
N ALA A 343 -19.90 -20.49 -4.37
CA ALA A 343 -19.93 -21.80 -3.74
C ALA A 343 -19.73 -22.94 -4.76
N ALA A 344 -20.28 -22.83 -5.97
CA ALA A 344 -20.06 -23.81 -7.03
C ALA A 344 -18.60 -23.84 -7.51
N VAL A 345 -17.93 -22.69 -7.60
CA VAL A 345 -16.50 -22.59 -7.93
C VAL A 345 -15.65 -23.18 -6.81
N VAL A 346 -15.92 -22.82 -5.55
CA VAL A 346 -15.19 -23.35 -4.38
C VAL A 346 -15.36 -24.86 -4.26
N LYS A 347 -16.56 -25.39 -4.50
CA LYS A 347 -16.84 -26.83 -4.51
C LYS A 347 -16.08 -27.55 -5.63
N LYS A 348 -15.99 -26.95 -6.84
CA LYS A 348 -15.15 -27.49 -7.93
C LYS A 348 -13.67 -27.47 -7.56
N MET A 349 -13.19 -26.40 -6.92
CA MET A 349 -11.79 -26.27 -6.51
C MET A 349 -11.41 -27.23 -5.37
N GLY A 350 -12.31 -27.44 -4.40
CA GLY A 350 -12.16 -28.46 -3.35
C GLY A 350 -12.19 -29.88 -3.89
N GLY A 351 -13.04 -30.16 -4.90
CA GLY A 351 -13.05 -31.44 -5.61
C GLY A 351 -11.77 -31.71 -6.42
N ILE A 352 -11.20 -30.68 -7.05
CA ILE A 352 -9.95 -30.78 -7.80
C ILE A 352 -8.76 -31.06 -6.85
N LYS A 353 -8.67 -30.41 -5.68
CA LYS A 353 -7.63 -30.74 -4.69
C LYS A 353 -7.82 -32.09 -4.00
N GLY A 354 -9.04 -32.63 -3.98
CA GLY A 354 -9.31 -34.04 -3.62
C GLY A 354 -8.66 -35.04 -4.59
N LEU A 355 -8.54 -34.68 -5.88
CA LEU A 355 -7.74 -35.43 -6.85
C LEU A 355 -6.22 -35.20 -6.70
N PHE A 356 -5.80 -34.07 -6.14
CA PHE A 356 -4.38 -33.79 -5.84
C PHE A 356 -3.92 -34.27 -4.46
N LYS A 357 -4.80 -34.89 -3.66
CA LYS A 357 -4.46 -35.51 -2.36
C LYS A 357 -4.92 -36.97 -2.30
N ALA A 358 -4.48 -37.76 -3.27
CA ALA A 358 -4.20 -39.18 -3.07
C ALA A 358 -2.70 -39.36 -3.35
N GLY A 359 -1.93 -39.68 -2.32
CA GLY A 359 -0.49 -39.89 -2.39
C GLY A 359 -0.09 -41.16 -3.12
N ASP A 360 -0.51 -41.34 -4.38
CA ASP A 360 -0.03 -42.45 -5.21
C ASP A 360 0.01 -42.13 -6.72
N MET A 361 0.55 -40.94 -7.07
CA MET A 361 0.99 -40.64 -8.44
C MET A 361 2.51 -40.75 -8.62
N THR A 362 3.17 -41.62 -7.86
CA THR A 362 4.58 -42.00 -8.09
C THR A 362 4.76 -43.45 -8.53
N LYS A 363 3.68 -44.23 -8.74
CA LYS A 363 3.77 -45.59 -9.29
C LYS A 363 2.70 -45.91 -10.35
N SER A 364 2.71 -45.19 -11.47
CA SER A 364 2.47 -45.77 -12.82
C SER A 364 2.34 -44.67 -13.88
N ILE A 365 3.43 -43.96 -14.19
CA ILE A 365 3.50 -43.27 -15.48
C ILE A 365 4.26 -44.20 -16.41
N ASN A 366 3.51 -44.89 -17.26
CA ASN A 366 4.05 -45.76 -18.29
C ASN A 366 4.92 -44.90 -19.23
N SER A 367 6.21 -45.18 -19.30
CA SER A 367 7.23 -44.45 -20.08
C SER A 367 6.85 -44.31 -21.57
N THR A 368 6.00 -45.20 -22.07
CA THR A 368 5.49 -45.22 -23.44
C THR A 368 4.46 -44.11 -23.73
N GLN A 369 3.72 -43.62 -22.73
CA GLN A 369 2.76 -42.52 -22.92
C GLN A 369 3.45 -41.16 -22.96
N MET A 370 4.48 -40.95 -22.13
CA MET A 370 5.31 -39.73 -22.18
C MET A 370 6.11 -39.63 -23.49
N ALA A 371 6.60 -40.75 -24.02
CA ALA A 371 7.27 -40.77 -25.32
C ALA A 371 6.33 -40.39 -26.48
N LYS A 372 5.06 -40.84 -26.45
CA LYS A 372 4.05 -40.44 -27.44
C LYS A 372 3.66 -38.97 -27.32
N LEU A 373 3.56 -38.43 -26.11
CA LEU A 373 3.24 -37.03 -25.86
C LEU A 373 4.37 -36.10 -26.35
N ASN A 374 5.63 -36.44 -26.06
CA ASN A 374 6.79 -35.71 -26.56
C ASN A 374 6.92 -35.80 -28.08
N HIS A 375 6.57 -36.94 -28.69
CA HIS A 375 6.61 -37.07 -30.14
C HIS A 375 5.50 -36.29 -30.85
N GLN A 376 4.34 -36.10 -30.21
CA GLN A 376 3.28 -35.22 -30.71
C GLN A 376 3.62 -33.73 -30.53
N MET A 377 4.23 -33.33 -29.41
CA MET A 377 4.69 -31.96 -29.21
C MET A 377 5.79 -31.56 -30.20
N ALA A 378 6.74 -32.47 -30.49
CA ALA A 378 7.80 -32.21 -31.47
C ALA A 378 7.26 -32.01 -32.90
N LYS A 379 6.08 -32.57 -33.24
CA LYS A 379 5.43 -32.37 -34.54
C LYS A 379 4.60 -31.09 -34.62
N MET A 380 4.28 -30.45 -33.49
CA MET A 380 3.50 -29.21 -33.42
C MET A 380 4.37 -27.96 -33.28
N MET A 381 5.68 -28.09 -33.08
CA MET A 381 6.59 -26.95 -33.00
C MET A 381 7.11 -26.58 -34.40
N ASP A 382 6.92 -25.31 -34.77
CA ASP A 382 7.41 -24.71 -36.00
C ASP A 382 8.96 -24.78 -36.04
N PRO A 383 9.58 -25.32 -37.12
CA PRO A 383 11.03 -25.47 -37.26
C PRO A 383 11.84 -24.19 -37.02
N ARG A 384 11.22 -23.01 -37.16
CA ARG A 384 11.87 -21.71 -36.91
C ARG A 384 12.13 -21.44 -35.43
N VAL A 385 11.34 -22.00 -34.53
CA VAL A 385 11.47 -21.82 -33.08
C VAL A 385 12.65 -22.62 -32.53
N LEU A 386 12.93 -23.79 -33.12
CA LEU A 386 14.06 -24.65 -32.75
C LEU A 386 15.42 -24.07 -33.17
N GLN A 387 15.47 -23.25 -34.21
CA GLN A 387 16.71 -22.67 -34.71
C GLN A 387 17.17 -21.42 -33.95
N GLN A 388 16.29 -20.81 -33.13
CA GLN A 388 16.64 -19.69 -32.25
C GLN A 388 17.10 -20.12 -30.85
N MET A 389 16.95 -21.40 -30.50
CA MET A 389 17.42 -21.95 -29.22
C MET A 389 18.75 -22.73 -29.35
N GLY A 390 19.46 -22.59 -30.48
CA GLY A 390 20.77 -23.20 -30.72
C GLY A 390 21.87 -22.16 -30.81
#